data_AF-A0A1C4YF26-F1
#
_entry.id   AF-A0A1C4YF26-F1
#
_cell.length_a   1.000
_cell.length_b   1.000
_cell.length_c   1.000
_cell.angle_alpha   90.00
_cell.angle_beta   90.00
_cell.angle_gamma   90.00
#
_symmetry.space_group_name_H-M   'P 1'
#
loop_
_entity.id
_entity.type
_entity.pdbx_description
1 polymer ?
#
loop_
_entity_poly.entity_id
_entity_poly.type
_entity_poly.pdbx_seq_one_letter_code
_entity_poly.pdbx_strand_id
1 'polypeptide(L)'
;MALTNRPRTVAAYGTAAGTGTLAALLLVAVGGSPMYVGWVQDHTDPTGAGGWFLRLLAWPAWRLHADDPSQGVLATNLRAILLVVLAAALLYLLPGPQVARVDSSGSQFFSGWGAYALAAGCTALLATLLGPHGSLFAAFQAASTGVTYGFFAGWIVGLASLGGRA
;
A
#
# COMPACT_ATOMS: atom_id res chain seq x y z
N MET A 1 -52.04 -9.12 -13.99
CA MET A 1 -51.35 -9.64 -12.80
C MET A 1 -50.24 -10.59 -13.25
N ALA A 2 -48.98 -10.21 -13.04
CA ALA A 2 -47.84 -11.11 -12.75
C ALA A 2 -46.58 -10.22 -12.67
N LEU A 3 -46.34 -9.69 -11.48
CA LEU A 3 -45.08 -9.05 -11.10
C LEU A 3 -44.05 -10.16 -10.90
N THR A 4 -43.28 -10.49 -11.93
CA THR A 4 -42.17 -11.44 -11.77
C THR A 4 -40.98 -10.71 -11.18
N ASN A 5 -40.90 -10.83 -9.86
CA ASN A 5 -39.81 -10.49 -8.96
C ASN A 5 -38.43 -10.73 -9.62
N ARG A 6 -37.73 -9.67 -10.03
CA ARG A 6 -36.29 -9.76 -10.34
C ARG A 6 -35.56 -9.87 -9.01
N PRO A 7 -34.83 -10.97 -8.72
CA PRO A 7 -33.89 -10.92 -7.62
C PRO A 7 -32.85 -9.86 -7.98
N ARG A 8 -32.85 -8.74 -7.27
CA ARG A 8 -31.68 -7.87 -7.16
C ARG A 8 -30.63 -8.68 -6.42
N THR A 9 -29.89 -9.52 -7.15
CA THR A 9 -28.55 -9.89 -6.72
C THR A 9 -27.75 -8.59 -6.74
N VAL A 10 -27.62 -7.98 -5.57
CA VAL A 10 -26.56 -7.00 -5.33
C VAL A 10 -25.28 -7.79 -5.53
N ALA A 11 -24.73 -7.71 -6.74
CA ALA A 11 -23.46 -8.30 -7.06
C ALA A 11 -22.39 -7.50 -6.33
N ALA A 12 -22.13 -7.87 -5.08
CA ALA A 12 -20.89 -7.54 -4.41
C ALA A 12 -19.78 -8.33 -5.11
N TYR A 13 -19.41 -7.91 -6.32
CA TYR A 13 -18.20 -8.36 -6.98
C TYR A 13 -17.02 -7.84 -6.16
N GLY A 14 -16.58 -8.63 -5.18
CA GLY A 14 -15.28 -8.47 -4.53
C GLY A 14 -14.21 -8.82 -5.56
N THR A 15 -13.88 -7.89 -6.46
CA THR A 15 -12.77 -8.08 -7.38
C THR A 15 -11.50 -8.31 -6.55
N ALA A 16 -10.63 -9.22 -6.98
CA ALA A 16 -9.32 -9.43 -6.36
C ALA A 16 -8.51 -8.12 -6.17
N ALA A 17 -8.76 -7.14 -7.05
CA ALA A 17 -8.25 -5.77 -6.93
C ALA A 17 -8.80 -5.04 -5.68
N GLY A 18 -10.09 -5.20 -5.38
CA GLY A 18 -10.74 -4.59 -4.22
C GLY A 18 -10.21 -5.11 -2.89
N THR A 19 -9.99 -6.43 -2.76
CA THR A 19 -9.41 -7.03 -1.55
C THR A 19 -7.94 -6.65 -1.36
N GLY A 20 -7.15 -6.63 -2.44
CA GLY A 20 -5.77 -6.14 -2.41
C GLY A 20 -5.68 -4.66 -2.02
N THR A 21 -6.59 -3.83 -2.53
CA THR A 21 -6.65 -2.39 -2.20
C THR A 21 -7.02 -2.18 -0.73
N LEU A 22 -7.97 -2.95 -0.20
CA LEU A 22 -8.34 -2.90 1.22
C LEU A 22 -7.19 -3.35 2.12
N ALA A 23 -6.43 -4.38 1.71
CA ALA A 23 -5.24 -4.80 2.44
C ALA A 23 -4.15 -3.71 2.43
N ALA A 24 -3.90 -3.05 1.30
CA ALA A 24 -2.98 -1.91 1.22
C ALA A 24 -3.42 -0.74 2.13
N LEU A 25 -4.71 -0.42 2.14
CA LEU A 25 -5.29 0.58 3.03
C LEU A 25 -5.06 0.23 4.50
N LEU A 26 -5.36 -1.00 4.90
CA LEU A 26 -5.15 -1.47 6.27
C LEU A 26 -3.67 -1.45 6.66
N LEU A 27 -2.79 -1.85 5.74
CA LEU A 27 -1.36 -1.87 6.00
C LEU A 27 -0.80 -0.46 6.23
N VAL A 28 -1.22 0.52 5.42
CA VAL A 28 -0.86 1.93 5.62
C VAL A 28 -1.50 2.49 6.88
N ALA A 29 -2.77 2.18 7.15
CA ALA A 29 -3.47 2.66 8.34
C ALA A 29 -2.82 2.12 9.62
N VAL A 30 -2.59 0.82 9.72
CA VAL A 30 -2.04 0.20 10.93
C VAL A 30 -0.53 0.47 11.05
N GLY A 31 0.24 0.15 10.00
CA GLY A 31 1.69 0.30 10.00
C GLY A 31 2.14 1.75 10.07
N GLY A 32 1.39 2.68 9.45
CA GLY A 32 1.71 4.10 9.51
C GLY A 32 1.20 4.83 10.77
N SER A 33 0.42 4.16 11.63
CA SER A 33 -0.20 4.83 12.78
C SER A 33 0.83 5.35 13.77
N PRO A 34 0.64 6.55 14.34
CA PRO A 34 1.60 7.13 15.29
C PRO A 34 1.76 6.28 16.55
N MET A 35 0.73 5.54 16.96
CA MET A 35 0.82 4.59 18.08
C MET A 35 1.72 3.40 17.74
N TYR A 36 1.58 2.80 16.55
CA TYR A 36 2.45 1.70 16.12
C TYR A 36 3.89 2.18 15.96
N VAL A 37 4.10 3.33 15.32
CA VAL A 37 5.43 3.93 15.12
C VAL A 37 6.09 4.18 16.48
N GLY A 38 5.39 4.81 17.43
CA GLY A 38 5.92 5.04 18.78
C GLY A 38 6.26 3.74 19.49
N TRP A 39 5.33 2.77 19.49
CA TRP A 39 5.55 1.48 20.12
C TRP A 39 6.77 0.74 19.57
N VAL A 40 6.94 0.70 18.24
CA VAL A 40 8.08 0.02 17.60
C VAL A 40 9.40 0.70 17.94
N GLN A 41 9.43 2.03 18.02
CA GLN A 41 10.65 2.76 18.39
C GLN A 41 11.06 2.48 19.83
N ASP A 42 10.09 2.38 20.74
CA ASP A 42 10.31 2.22 22.18
C ASP A 42 10.56 0.76 22.59
N HIS A 43 9.98 -0.22 21.88
CA HIS A 43 9.96 -1.62 22.30
C HIS A 43 10.77 -2.57 21.41
N THR A 44 11.44 -2.07 20.37
CA THR A 44 12.15 -2.94 19.43
C THR A 44 13.61 -2.58 19.22
N ASP A 45 14.47 -3.59 19.35
CA ASP A 45 15.91 -3.48 19.09
C ASP A 45 16.17 -3.18 17.60
N PRO A 46 16.83 -2.05 17.28
CA PRO A 46 17.14 -1.68 15.89
C PRO A 46 18.13 -2.63 15.21
N THR A 47 18.89 -3.43 15.96
CA THR A 47 19.90 -4.36 15.42
C THR A 47 19.36 -5.77 15.20
N GLY A 48 18.19 -6.10 15.76
CA GLY A 48 17.52 -7.36 15.55
C GLY A 48 16.73 -7.41 14.23
N ALA A 49 16.78 -8.53 13.51
CA ALA A 49 16.06 -8.70 12.24
C ALA A 49 14.54 -8.48 12.38
N GLY A 50 13.95 -8.91 13.49
CA GLY A 50 12.53 -8.67 13.80
C GLY A 50 12.24 -7.19 14.03
N GLY A 51 13.14 -6.47 14.71
CA GLY A 51 12.99 -5.03 14.94
C GLY A 51 13.18 -4.19 13.69
N TRP A 52 14.11 -4.59 12.84
CA TRP A 52 14.24 -4.01 11.51
C TRP A 52 12.95 -4.16 10.70
N PHE A 53 12.34 -5.36 10.68
CA PHE A 53 11.10 -5.60 9.94
C PHE A 53 9.91 -4.81 10.52
N LEU A 54 9.75 -4.77 11.84
CA LEU A 54 8.68 -3.99 12.47
C LEU A 54 8.83 -2.48 12.20
N ARG A 55 10.06 -1.97 12.19
CA ARG A 55 10.40 -0.59 11.78
C ARG A 55 10.16 -0.36 10.29
N LEU A 56 10.37 -1.38 9.46
CA LEU A 56 10.03 -1.32 8.04
C LEU A 56 8.52 -1.17 7.85
N LEU A 57 7.68 -1.89 8.62
CA LEU A 57 6.23 -1.70 8.60
C LEU A 57 5.78 -0.29 9.03
N ALA A 58 6.61 0.40 9.82
CA ALA A 58 6.40 1.78 10.23
C ALA A 58 6.77 2.80 9.13
N TRP A 59 7.28 2.35 7.98
CA TRP A 59 7.69 3.23 6.89
C TRP A 59 6.61 4.16 6.35
N PRO A 60 5.31 3.80 6.18
CA PRO A 60 4.28 4.71 5.72
C PRO A 60 3.75 5.64 6.84
N ALA A 61 4.57 5.97 7.83
CA ALA A 61 4.20 6.82 8.97
C ALA A 61 3.44 8.08 8.54
N TRP A 62 2.28 8.29 9.17
CA TRP A 62 1.39 9.44 9.00
C TRP A 62 1.05 10.06 10.36
N ARG A 63 0.57 11.32 10.36
CA ARG A 63 0.21 12.08 11.55
C ARG A 63 -1.16 12.73 11.38
N LEU A 64 -2.00 12.68 12.43
CA LEU A 64 -3.32 13.34 12.43
C LEU A 64 -3.25 14.83 12.79
N HIS A 65 -2.15 15.23 13.42
CA HIS A 65 -1.89 16.61 13.79
C HIS A 65 -0.50 17.01 13.31
N ALA A 66 -0.41 18.24 12.81
CA ALA A 66 0.86 18.91 12.63
C ALA A 66 1.14 19.67 13.92
N ASP A 67 2.20 19.31 14.62
CA ASP A 67 2.67 20.05 15.81
C ASP A 67 3.18 21.45 15.42
N ASP A 68 3.50 21.64 14.13
CA ASP A 68 3.95 22.89 13.54
C ASP A 68 2.91 23.43 12.55
N PRO A 69 2.30 24.61 12.80
CA PRO A 69 1.32 25.24 11.92
C PRO A 69 1.84 25.52 10.50
N SER A 70 3.17 25.59 10.32
CA SER A 70 3.81 25.86 9.02
C SER A 70 3.87 24.64 8.10
N GLN A 71 3.78 23.42 8.66
CA GLN A 71 3.71 22.18 7.90
C GLN A 71 2.27 21.65 7.90
N GLY A 72 1.51 21.95 6.86
CA GLY A 72 0.13 21.45 6.74
C GLY A 72 0.08 19.92 6.86
N VAL A 73 -0.94 19.40 7.57
CA VAL A 73 -1.19 17.96 7.80
C VAL A 73 -1.13 17.14 6.51
N LEU A 74 -1.53 17.74 5.37
CA LEU A 74 -1.46 17.10 4.06
C LEU A 74 -0.01 16.85 3.59
N ALA A 75 0.91 17.78 3.84
CA ALA A 75 2.32 17.63 3.46
C ALA A 75 3.00 16.53 4.30
N THR A 76 2.68 16.46 5.59
CA THR A 76 3.15 15.38 6.49
C THR A 76 2.63 14.01 6.07
N ASN A 77 1.39 13.96 5.57
CA ASN A 77 0.73 12.71 5.15
C ASN A 77 0.89 12.37 3.67
N LEU A 78 1.56 13.22 2.89
CA LEU A 78 1.66 13.12 1.43
C LEU A 78 2.14 11.73 0.99
N ARG A 79 3.16 11.19 1.65
CA ARG A 79 3.71 9.86 1.38
C ARG A 79 2.68 8.75 1.61
N ALA A 80 1.95 8.78 2.72
CA ALA A 80 0.94 7.77 3.04
C ALA A 80 -0.23 7.81 2.03
N ILE A 81 -0.69 9.00 1.69
CA ILE A 81 -1.77 9.21 0.71
C ILE A 81 -1.33 8.75 -0.68
N LEU A 82 -0.14 9.14 -1.14
CA LEU A 82 0.43 8.69 -2.41
C LEU A 82 0.56 7.17 -2.47
N LEU A 83 0.94 6.51 -1.37
CA LEU A 83 1.04 5.05 -1.31
C LEU A 83 -0.31 4.40 -1.57
N VAL A 84 -1.33 4.85 -0.84
CA VAL A 84 -2.69 4.33 -0.96
C VAL A 84 -3.22 4.54 -2.37
N VAL A 85 -3.13 5.76 -2.90
CA VAL A 85 -3.65 6.10 -4.23
C VAL A 85 -2.94 5.29 -5.30
N LEU A 86 -1.61 5.19 -5.23
CA LEU A 86 -0.84 4.50 -6.25
C LEU A 86 -0.99 2.98 -6.17
N ALA A 87 -1.08 2.42 -4.96
CA ALA A 87 -1.41 1.02 -4.76
C ALA A 87 -2.80 0.69 -5.31
N ALA A 88 -3.81 1.50 -4.98
CA ALA A 88 -5.17 1.34 -5.52
C ALA A 88 -5.19 1.44 -7.06
N ALA A 89 -4.50 2.44 -7.62
CA ALA A 89 -4.42 2.63 -9.06
C ALA A 89 -3.74 1.45 -9.75
N LEU A 90 -2.59 0.98 -9.27
CA LEU A 90 -1.86 -0.13 -9.87
C LEU A 90 -2.61 -1.46 -9.70
N LEU A 91 -3.20 -1.73 -8.53
CA LEU A 91 -4.01 -2.93 -8.31
C LEU A 91 -5.30 -2.93 -9.15
N TYR A 92 -5.81 -1.76 -9.54
CA TYR A 92 -6.97 -1.64 -10.43
C TYR A 92 -6.60 -1.67 -11.91
N LEU A 93 -5.43 -1.12 -12.29
CA LEU A 93 -4.96 -1.10 -13.68
C LEU A 93 -4.32 -2.42 -14.13
N LEU A 94 -3.55 -3.09 -13.28
CA LEU A 94 -2.83 -4.32 -13.67
C LEU A 94 -3.74 -5.51 -14.04
N PRO A 95 -4.93 -5.69 -13.45
CA PRO A 95 -5.86 -6.74 -13.88
C PRO A 95 -6.53 -6.48 -15.24
N GLY A 96 -6.28 -5.34 -15.91
CA GLY A 96 -6.75 -5.08 -17.26
C GLY A 96 -6.31 -6.15 -18.27
N PRO A 97 -7.02 -6.29 -19.41
CA PRO A 97 -7.68 -7.49 -19.96
C PRO A 97 -6.80 -8.70 -20.37
N GLN A 98 -5.60 -8.87 -19.82
CA GLN A 98 -4.60 -9.84 -20.26
C GLN A 98 -4.56 -11.15 -19.44
N VAL A 99 -5.31 -11.24 -18.33
CA VAL A 99 -5.33 -12.45 -17.48
C VAL A 99 -6.16 -13.59 -18.09
N ALA A 100 -6.83 -13.36 -19.22
CA ALA A 100 -7.66 -14.37 -19.89
C ALA A 100 -6.88 -15.58 -20.47
N ARG A 101 -5.57 -15.73 -20.24
CA ARG A 101 -4.80 -16.85 -20.83
C ARG A 101 -3.94 -17.68 -19.87
N VAL A 102 -3.68 -17.25 -18.64
CA VAL A 102 -2.96 -18.09 -17.66
C VAL A 102 -3.47 -17.79 -16.24
N ASP A 103 -4.68 -18.27 -15.93
CA ASP A 103 -5.31 -18.22 -14.60
C ASP A 103 -4.61 -19.19 -13.63
N SER A 104 -3.37 -18.90 -13.24
CA SER A 104 -2.73 -19.59 -12.12
C SER A 104 -2.69 -18.67 -10.89
N SER A 105 -3.04 -19.21 -9.72
CA SER A 105 -3.01 -18.47 -8.44
C SER A 105 -1.65 -17.80 -8.19
N GLY A 106 -0.55 -18.40 -8.67
CA GLY A 106 0.79 -17.82 -8.60
C GLY A 106 0.92 -16.50 -9.37
N SER A 107 0.41 -16.42 -10.61
CA SER A 107 0.49 -15.20 -11.43
C SER A 107 -0.20 -14.01 -10.75
N GLN A 108 -1.32 -14.25 -10.07
CA GLN A 108 -2.05 -13.19 -9.39
C GLN A 108 -1.38 -12.73 -8.09
N PHE A 109 -0.79 -13.66 -7.32
CA PHE A 109 0.04 -13.32 -6.17
C PHE A 109 1.20 -12.41 -6.59
N PHE A 110 1.97 -12.81 -7.60
CA PHE A 110 3.11 -12.03 -8.09
C PHE A 110 2.70 -10.70 -8.70
N SER A 111 1.53 -10.63 -9.34
CA SER A 111 0.96 -9.37 -9.85
C SER A 111 0.62 -8.40 -8.71
N GLY A 112 -0.12 -8.84 -7.69
CA GLY A 112 -0.45 -8.00 -6.53
C GLY A 112 0.78 -7.61 -5.71
N TRP A 113 1.71 -8.54 -5.53
CA TRP A 113 2.99 -8.32 -4.86
C TRP A 113 3.86 -7.29 -5.60
N GLY A 114 4.05 -7.49 -6.91
CA GLY A 114 4.84 -6.60 -7.76
C GLY A 114 4.22 -5.21 -7.90
N ALA A 115 2.90 -5.13 -8.01
CA ALA A 115 2.17 -3.86 -8.03
C ALA A 115 2.42 -3.05 -6.76
N TYR A 116 2.41 -3.70 -5.59
CA TYR A 116 2.64 -3.02 -4.32
C TYR A 116 4.11 -2.60 -4.13
N ALA A 117 5.05 -3.43 -4.56
CA ALA A 117 6.48 -3.08 -4.56
C ALA A 117 6.77 -1.85 -5.44
N LEU A 118 6.20 -1.83 -6.65
CA LEU A 118 6.31 -0.69 -7.57
C LEU A 118 5.62 0.55 -7.00
N ALA A 119 4.42 0.40 -6.44
CA ALA A 119 3.69 1.51 -5.81
C ALA A 119 4.54 2.18 -4.74
N ALA A 120 5.11 1.41 -3.81
CA ALA A 120 5.91 1.97 -2.72
C ALA A 120 7.17 2.69 -3.21
N GLY A 121 7.86 2.14 -4.22
CA GLY A 121 9.02 2.79 -4.85
C GLY A 121 8.66 4.13 -5.52
N CYS A 122 7.62 4.14 -6.34
CA CYS A 122 7.12 5.34 -7.00
C CYS A 122 6.61 6.38 -6.00
N THR A 123 5.93 5.96 -4.95
CA THR A 123 5.50 6.83 -3.86
C THR A 123 6.68 7.52 -3.19
N ALA A 124 7.75 6.77 -2.87
CA ALA A 124 8.93 7.34 -2.24
C ALA A 124 9.63 8.35 -3.16
N LEU A 125 9.73 8.03 -4.45
CA LEU A 125 10.30 8.89 -5.48
C LEU A 125 9.49 10.19 -5.63
N LEU A 126 8.17 10.09 -5.75
CA LEU A 126 7.30 11.26 -5.89
C LEU A 126 7.26 12.11 -4.62
N ALA A 127 7.14 11.48 -3.45
CA ALA A 127 7.11 12.20 -2.18
C ALA A 127 8.39 12.99 -1.91
N THR A 128 9.55 12.50 -2.37
CA THR A 128 10.83 13.20 -2.22
C THR A 128 11.06 14.28 -3.27
N LEU A 129 10.65 14.06 -4.53
CA LEU A 129 10.73 15.08 -5.58
C LEU A 129 9.80 16.27 -5.31
N LEU A 130 8.59 16.01 -4.78
CA LEU A 130 7.62 17.06 -4.41
C LEU A 130 7.91 17.67 -3.04
N GLY A 131 8.89 17.15 -2.30
CA GLY A 131 9.24 17.62 -0.97
C GLY A 131 10.17 18.84 -0.96
N PRO A 132 10.34 19.52 0.19
CA PRO A 132 11.13 20.75 0.31
C PRO A 132 12.63 20.61 0.00
N HIS A 133 13.15 19.37 0.01
CA HIS A 133 14.57 19.04 -0.21
C HIS A 133 14.75 18.15 -1.46
N GLY A 134 14.02 18.46 -2.53
CA GLY A 134 14.03 17.68 -3.77
C GLY A 134 15.41 17.64 -4.43
N SER A 135 16.09 16.50 -4.35
CA SER A 135 17.24 16.18 -5.20
C SER A 135 17.03 14.82 -5.86
N LEU A 136 17.51 14.66 -7.10
CA LEU A 136 17.42 13.39 -7.83
C LEU A 136 18.08 12.25 -7.05
N PHE A 137 19.24 12.50 -6.44
CA PHE A 137 19.94 11.49 -5.64
C PHE A 137 19.13 11.08 -4.40
N ALA A 138 18.57 12.04 -3.67
CA ALA A 138 17.70 11.75 -2.53
C ALA A 138 16.44 10.99 -2.96
N ALA A 139 15.90 11.29 -4.14
CA ALA A 139 14.73 10.59 -4.68
C ALA A 139 15.03 9.14 -5.05
N PHE A 140 16.20 8.84 -5.63
CA PHE A 140 16.62 7.45 -5.88
C PHE A 140 16.87 6.68 -4.59
N GLN A 141 17.48 7.31 -3.57
CA GLN A 141 17.65 6.68 -2.26
C GLN A 141 16.31 6.44 -1.56
N ALA A 142 15.37 7.37 -1.67
CA ALA A 142 14.03 7.14 -1.14
C ALA A 142 13.30 6.03 -1.91
N ALA A 143 13.40 6.01 -3.24
CA ALA A 143 12.85 4.96 -4.08
C ALA A 143 13.36 3.57 -3.66
N SER A 144 14.66 3.41 -3.38
CA SER A 144 15.22 2.13 -2.92
C SER A 144 14.63 1.69 -1.58
N THR A 145 14.43 2.61 -0.62
CA THR A 145 13.75 2.30 0.65
C THR A 145 12.27 1.95 0.45
N GLY A 146 11.58 2.66 -0.45
CA GLY A 146 10.18 2.40 -0.79
C GLY A 146 10.00 1.04 -1.43
N VAL A 147 10.84 0.68 -2.40
CA VAL A 147 10.85 -0.66 -3.01
C VAL A 147 11.16 -1.73 -1.97
N THR A 148 12.12 -1.49 -1.06
CA THR A 148 12.43 -2.44 0.03
C THR A 148 11.20 -2.69 0.90
N TYR A 149 10.53 -1.63 1.34
CA TYR A 149 9.27 -1.75 2.07
C TYR A 149 8.20 -2.52 1.27
N GLY A 150 7.97 -2.12 0.01
CA GLY A 150 6.93 -2.73 -0.82
C GLY A 150 7.22 -4.20 -1.17
N PHE A 151 8.49 -4.59 -1.30
CA PHE A 151 8.93 -5.97 -1.47
C PHE A 151 8.61 -6.82 -0.24
N PHE A 152 8.98 -6.33 0.94
CA PHE A 152 8.82 -7.05 2.22
C PHE A 152 7.41 -6.99 2.80
N ALA A 153 6.60 -6.00 2.45
CA ALA A 153 5.20 -5.91 2.88
C ALA A 153 4.22 -6.37 1.79
N GLY A 154 4.64 -6.38 0.53
CA GLY A 154 3.78 -6.69 -0.62
C GLY A 154 3.23 -8.10 -0.64
N TRP A 155 3.79 -9.04 0.12
CA TRP A 155 3.25 -10.40 0.21
C TRP A 155 1.86 -10.41 0.86
N ILE A 156 1.58 -9.47 1.76
CA ILE A 156 0.27 -9.30 2.39
C ILE A 156 -0.78 -8.93 1.33
N VAL A 157 -0.41 -8.00 0.45
CA VAL A 157 -1.27 -7.56 -0.67
C VAL A 157 -1.40 -8.65 -1.74
N GLY A 158 -0.32 -9.37 -2.04
CA GLY A 158 -0.32 -10.53 -2.91
C GLY A 158 -1.24 -11.64 -2.42
N LEU A 159 -1.21 -11.97 -1.12
CA LEU A 159 -2.12 -12.93 -0.50
C LEU A 159 -3.57 -12.44 -0.49
N ALA A 160 -3.81 -11.16 -0.15
CA ALA A 160 -5.16 -10.58 -0.16
C ALA A 160 -5.79 -10.59 -1.56
N SER A 161 -4.97 -10.46 -2.60
CA SER A 161 -5.40 -10.54 -4.00
C SER A 161 -5.85 -11.95 -4.41
N LEU A 162 -5.48 -13.01 -3.66
CA LEU A 162 -5.96 -14.36 -3.91
C LEU A 162 -7.41 -14.58 -3.44
N GLY A 163 -7.85 -13.83 -2.42
CA GLY A 163 -9.10 -14.03 -1.69
C GLY A 163 -10.37 -13.55 -2.38
N GLY A 164 -10.28 -12.77 -3.47
CA GLY A 164 -11.44 -12.30 -4.25
C GLY A 164 -12.17 -13.39 -5.05
N ARG A 165 -11.99 -14.66 -4.70
CA ARG A 165 -12.57 -15.85 -5.36
C ARG A 165 -13.61 -16.59 -4.51
N ALA A 166 -13.85 -16.16 -3.27
CA ALA A 166 -14.76 -16.82 -2.35
C ALA A 166 -16.21 -16.35 -2.50
#